data_AF-A0A0C4DKQ7-F1
#
_entry.id   AF-A0A0C4DKQ7-F1
#
_cell.length_a   1.000
_cell.length_b   1.000
_cell.length_c   1.000
_cell.angle_alpha   90.00
_cell.angle_beta   90.00
_cell.angle_gamma   90.00
#
_symmetry.space_group_name_H-M   'P 1'
#
loop_
_entity.id
_entity.type
_entity.pdbx_description
1 polymer ?
#
loop_
_entity_poly.entity_id
_entity_poly.type
_entity_poly.pdbx_seq_one_letter_code
_entity_poly.pdbx_strand_id
1 'polypeptide(L)'
;MNDISYYDQRTKNLHAKFALSPQARKLLKVVDDVQIGRVDDAELGRMIRQSPAYRRAISETISSIAIFIAQNPQDAETGATLIRLLTKILQIADANAETMLPFMKFPPEIRNMIYRHYLPKPGFYGKTKAMYPADKKTTCACSHEVPNSWQRKTWKSEELALALVSSAVRQEFMAAFYRDRLFFFNCTCEMEHYLSTNDALRRNVGNIKFHWCGPQAVTAFKLLKRCPNLRSLTVMPSMATTRWVTKRQQLYGKFFTQSSLRTRLTDALGIDELVELRGYKSVSAVHCGTRVSFRRTNEELANLHALLVSTLKQDKEAGYGEDEVED
;
A
#
# COMPACT_ATOMS: atom_id res chain seq x y z
N MET A 1 10.24 42.37 -34.42
CA MET A 1 8.92 42.09 -35.03
C MET A 1 7.92 42.05 -33.88
N ASN A 2 7.01 43.04 -33.82
CA ASN A 2 6.13 43.21 -32.67
C ASN A 2 4.97 42.21 -32.72
N ASP A 3 5.04 41.17 -31.88
CA ASP A 3 3.85 40.41 -31.52
C ASP A 3 2.86 41.36 -30.82
N ILE A 4 1.57 41.29 -31.16
CA ILE A 4 0.54 42.16 -30.56
C ILE A 4 0.30 41.78 -29.10
N SER A 5 0.55 42.71 -28.17
CA SER A 5 0.39 42.43 -26.74
C SER A 5 -1.07 42.16 -26.38
N TYR A 6 -1.31 41.45 -25.28
CA TYR A 6 -2.68 41.22 -24.79
C TYR A 6 -3.41 42.55 -24.47
N TYR A 7 -2.65 43.55 -24.01
CA TYR A 7 -3.16 44.90 -23.81
C TYR A 7 -3.66 45.53 -25.12
N ASP A 8 -2.86 45.45 -26.19
CA ASP A 8 -3.23 45.98 -27.51
C ASP A 8 -4.44 45.27 -28.10
N GLN A 9 -4.55 43.95 -27.90
CA GLN A 9 -5.73 43.19 -28.33
C GLN A 9 -7.02 43.69 -27.66
N ARG A 10 -6.94 44.06 -26.38
CA ARG A 10 -8.07 44.59 -25.62
C ARG A 10 -8.40 46.03 -26.03
N THR A 11 -7.40 46.89 -26.18
CA THR A 11 -7.59 48.29 -26.57
C THR A 11 -8.16 48.42 -27.98
N LYS A 12 -7.78 47.53 -28.90
CA LYS A 12 -8.33 47.45 -30.27
C LYS A 12 -9.64 46.63 -30.38
N ASN A 13 -10.20 46.20 -29.24
CA ASN A 13 -11.42 45.40 -29.15
C ASN A 13 -11.44 44.13 -30.02
N LEU A 14 -10.27 43.50 -30.21
CA LEU A 14 -10.12 42.35 -31.11
C LEU A 14 -10.88 41.12 -30.60
N HIS A 15 -11.03 40.99 -29.28
CA HIS A 15 -11.72 39.84 -28.68
C HIS A 15 -13.22 39.80 -29.01
N ALA A 16 -13.86 40.97 -29.08
CA ALA A 16 -15.25 41.07 -29.52
C ALA A 16 -15.35 40.96 -31.04
N LYS A 17 -14.46 41.63 -31.76
CA LYS A 17 -14.43 41.64 -33.24
C LYS A 17 -14.33 40.24 -33.84
N PHE A 18 -13.46 39.39 -33.31
CA PHE A 18 -13.27 38.00 -33.75
C PHE A 18 -14.07 36.98 -32.93
N ALA A 19 -15.03 37.43 -32.10
CA ALA A 19 -15.87 36.57 -31.27
C ALA A 19 -15.09 35.50 -30.45
N LEU A 20 -13.94 35.88 -29.89
CA LEU A 20 -13.06 34.93 -29.21
C LEU A 20 -13.73 34.35 -27.96
N SER A 21 -13.64 33.02 -27.80
CA SER A 21 -14.16 32.32 -26.63
C SER A 21 -13.44 32.75 -25.33
N PRO A 22 -14.08 32.63 -24.15
CA PRO A 22 -13.44 32.94 -22.87
C PRO A 22 -12.13 32.15 -22.66
N GLN A 23 -12.09 30.89 -23.12
CA GLN A 23 -10.93 30.03 -23.05
C GLN A 23 -9.80 30.55 -23.94
N ALA A 24 -10.09 30.93 -25.19
CA ALA A 24 -9.09 31.50 -26.09
C ALA A 24 -8.52 32.82 -25.56
N ARG A 25 -9.35 33.70 -25.00
CA ARG A 25 -8.89 34.95 -24.36
C ARG A 25 -7.95 34.68 -23.20
N LYS A 26 -8.25 33.68 -22.36
CA LYS A 26 -7.37 33.28 -21.26
C LYS A 26 -6.02 32.79 -21.79
N LEU A 27 -6.02 31.97 -22.83
CA LEU A 27 -4.80 31.43 -23.44
C LEU A 27 -3.93 32.52 -24.08
N LEU A 28 -4.53 33.47 -24.80
CA LEU A 28 -3.81 34.62 -25.37
C LEU A 28 -3.17 35.49 -24.29
N LYS A 29 -3.81 35.63 -23.12
CA LYS A 29 -3.20 36.29 -21.97
C LYS A 29 -1.98 35.50 -21.45
N VAL A 30 -2.09 34.18 -21.32
CA VAL A 30 -0.96 33.37 -20.83
C VAL A 30 0.23 33.40 -21.80
N VAL A 31 0.00 33.49 -23.11
CA VAL A 31 1.07 33.69 -24.11
C VAL A 31 1.80 35.01 -23.91
N ASP A 32 1.05 36.07 -23.64
CA ASP A 32 1.60 37.40 -23.34
C ASP A 32 2.42 37.35 -22.04
N ASP A 33 1.91 36.68 -21.01
CA ASP A 33 2.63 36.43 -19.75
C ASP A 33 3.93 35.62 -19.97
N VAL A 34 3.96 34.69 -20.93
CA VAL A 34 5.16 33.97 -21.35
C VAL A 34 6.15 34.89 -22.08
N GLN A 35 5.68 35.73 -23.00
CA GLN A 35 6.53 36.68 -23.74
C GLN A 35 7.23 37.69 -22.82
N ILE A 36 6.59 38.07 -21.71
CA ILE A 36 7.18 38.96 -20.69
C ILE A 36 7.93 38.20 -19.58
N GLY A 37 8.07 36.88 -19.69
CA GLY A 37 8.83 36.03 -18.76
C GLY A 37 8.18 35.81 -17.39
N ARG A 38 6.87 36.06 -17.23
CA ARG A 38 6.13 35.77 -15.99
C ARG A 38 5.76 34.30 -15.86
N VAL A 39 5.56 33.63 -16.98
CA VAL A 39 5.21 32.20 -17.08
C VAL A 39 6.26 31.52 -17.94
N ASP A 40 6.70 30.34 -17.54
CA ASP A 40 7.64 29.55 -18.31
C ASP A 40 6.93 28.78 -19.44
N ASP A 41 7.61 28.56 -20.56
CA ASP A 41 7.15 27.78 -21.71
C ASP A 41 6.70 26.38 -21.27
N ALA A 42 7.39 25.78 -20.29
CA ALA A 42 7.04 24.48 -19.76
C ALA A 42 5.68 24.48 -19.03
N GLU A 43 5.34 25.57 -18.33
CA GLU A 43 4.08 25.70 -17.60
C GLU A 43 2.89 25.87 -18.55
N LEU A 44 3.02 26.75 -19.55
CA LEU A 44 2.03 26.89 -20.62
C LEU A 44 1.82 25.56 -21.34
N GLY A 45 2.90 24.85 -21.69
CA GLY A 45 2.81 23.55 -22.33
C GLY A 45 2.05 22.50 -21.51
N ARG A 46 2.28 22.43 -20.18
CA ARG A 46 1.52 21.54 -19.28
C ARG A 46 0.04 21.87 -19.27
N MET A 47 -0.31 23.15 -19.18
CA MET A 47 -1.71 23.60 -19.13
C MET A 47 -2.50 23.16 -20.37
N ILE A 48 -1.89 23.22 -21.56
CA ILE A 48 -2.52 22.80 -22.81
C ILE A 48 -2.61 21.27 -22.94
N ARG A 49 -1.55 20.54 -22.59
CA ARG A 49 -1.53 19.07 -22.70
C ARG A 49 -2.52 18.38 -21.75
N GLN A 50 -2.68 18.91 -20.55
CA GLN A 50 -3.54 18.32 -19.52
C GLN A 50 -5.05 18.61 -19.73
N SER A 51 -5.39 19.55 -20.61
CA SER A 51 -6.77 19.97 -20.84
C SER A 51 -7.16 19.80 -22.31
N PRO A 52 -7.88 18.70 -22.67
CA PRO A 52 -8.44 18.52 -24.00
C PRO A 52 -9.33 19.69 -24.45
N ALA A 53 -9.97 20.37 -23.48
CA ALA A 53 -10.79 21.55 -23.73
C ALA A 53 -9.98 22.74 -24.26
N TYR A 54 -8.74 22.94 -23.78
CA TYR A 54 -7.89 24.03 -24.28
C TYR A 54 -7.39 23.78 -25.69
N ARG A 55 -6.99 22.54 -26.03
CA ARG A 55 -6.63 22.20 -27.41
C ARG A 55 -7.80 22.39 -28.38
N ARG A 56 -9.00 21.93 -28.00
CA ARG A 56 -10.21 22.13 -28.80
C ARG A 56 -10.53 23.62 -28.99
N ALA A 57 -10.49 24.40 -27.91
CA ALA A 57 -10.73 25.84 -27.97
C ALA A 57 -9.74 26.57 -28.90
N ILE A 58 -8.47 26.17 -28.92
CA ILE A 58 -7.49 26.73 -29.87
C ILE A 58 -7.87 26.41 -31.31
N SER A 59 -8.10 25.13 -31.64
CA SER A 59 -8.44 24.69 -33.00
C SER A 59 -9.74 25.35 -33.51
N GLU A 60 -10.79 25.38 -32.68
CA GLU A 60 -12.06 26.04 -33.02
C GLU A 60 -11.89 27.55 -33.26
N THR A 61 -11.07 28.20 -32.43
CA THR A 61 -10.81 29.65 -32.57
C THR A 61 -9.99 29.95 -33.82
N ILE A 62 -8.98 29.14 -34.15
CA ILE A 62 -8.21 29.28 -35.41
C ILE A 62 -9.15 29.16 -36.61
N SER A 63 -10.00 28.13 -36.64
CA SER A 63 -10.98 27.94 -37.71
C SER A 63 -11.96 29.11 -37.81
N SER A 64 -12.47 29.61 -36.68
CA SER A 64 -13.40 30.75 -36.65
C SER A 64 -12.75 32.03 -37.18
N ILE A 65 -11.51 32.32 -36.78
CA ILE A 65 -10.76 33.48 -37.29
C ILE A 65 -10.50 33.32 -38.80
N ALA A 66 -10.14 32.12 -39.27
CA ALA A 66 -9.87 31.87 -40.68
C ALA A 66 -11.12 32.10 -41.55
N ILE A 67 -12.30 31.64 -41.09
CA ILE A 67 -13.59 31.91 -41.75
C ILE A 67 -13.91 33.40 -41.77
N PHE A 68 -13.68 34.10 -40.65
CA PHE A 68 -13.92 35.55 -40.57
C PHE A 68 -13.04 36.35 -41.53
N ILE A 69 -11.74 36.01 -41.63
CA ILE A 69 -10.80 36.65 -42.56
C ILE A 69 -11.24 36.44 -44.01
N ALA A 70 -11.71 35.24 -44.37
CA ALA A 70 -12.19 34.96 -45.71
C ALA A 70 -13.39 35.83 -46.11
N GLN A 71 -14.22 36.22 -45.14
CA GLN A 71 -15.37 37.12 -45.35
C GLN A 71 -14.99 38.60 -45.26
N ASN A 72 -13.90 38.95 -44.54
CA ASN A 72 -13.46 40.31 -44.29
C ASN A 72 -11.96 40.48 -44.57
N PRO A 73 -11.55 40.61 -45.84
CA PRO A 73 -10.13 40.65 -46.22
C PRO A 73 -9.35 41.81 -45.60
N GLN A 74 -10.02 42.91 -45.24
CA GLN A 74 -9.42 44.07 -44.59
C GLN A 74 -8.82 43.75 -43.22
N ASP A 75 -9.27 42.66 -42.58
CA ASP A 75 -8.82 42.22 -41.26
C ASP A 75 -7.82 41.06 -41.29
N ALA A 76 -7.37 40.68 -42.49
CA ALA A 76 -6.50 39.52 -42.69
C ALA A 76 -5.20 39.59 -41.88
N GLU A 77 -4.55 40.75 -41.83
CA GLU A 77 -3.28 40.92 -41.11
C GLU A 77 -3.45 40.73 -39.59
N THR A 78 -4.51 41.31 -39.02
CA THR A 78 -4.79 41.22 -37.58
C THR A 78 -5.21 39.79 -37.20
N GLY A 79 -6.06 39.16 -38.03
CA GLY A 79 -6.49 37.79 -37.80
C GLY A 79 -5.34 36.78 -37.96
N ALA A 80 -4.45 36.97 -38.94
CA ALA A 80 -3.25 36.15 -39.12
C ALA A 80 -2.31 36.23 -37.90
N THR A 81 -2.19 37.42 -37.30
CA THR A 81 -1.40 37.62 -36.07
C THR A 81 -1.97 36.82 -34.89
N LEU A 82 -3.30 36.84 -34.70
CA LEU A 82 -3.96 36.04 -33.67
C LEU A 82 -3.80 34.53 -33.90
N ILE A 83 -3.94 34.08 -35.15
CA ILE A 83 -3.70 32.67 -35.52
C ILE A 83 -2.26 32.29 -35.19
N ARG A 84 -1.27 33.13 -35.50
CA ARG A 84 0.14 32.86 -35.16
C ARG A 84 0.36 32.71 -33.65
N LEU A 85 -0.24 33.57 -32.82
CA LEU A 85 -0.14 33.47 -31.36
C LEU A 85 -0.77 32.16 -30.85
N LEU A 86 -1.94 31.78 -31.36
CA LEU A 86 -2.60 30.52 -31.03
C LEU A 86 -1.81 29.29 -31.49
N THR A 87 -1.17 29.35 -32.65
CA THR A 87 -0.29 28.29 -33.16
C THR A 87 1.00 28.20 -32.34
N LYS A 88 1.55 29.32 -31.89
CA LYS A 88 2.72 29.36 -30.99
C LYS A 88 2.43 28.62 -29.67
N ILE A 89 1.22 28.74 -29.13
CA ILE A 89 0.77 27.96 -27.96
C ILE A 89 0.87 26.47 -28.21
N LEU A 90 0.40 26.00 -29.38
CA LEU A 90 0.47 24.59 -29.75
C LEU A 90 1.92 24.12 -29.92
N GLN A 91 2.76 24.93 -30.56
CA GLN A 91 4.18 24.64 -30.71
C GLN A 91 4.90 24.51 -29.36
N ILE A 92 4.65 25.41 -28.41
CA ILE A 92 5.19 25.32 -27.04
C ILE A 92 4.69 24.05 -26.34
N ALA A 93 3.40 23.73 -26.52
CA ALA A 93 2.80 22.52 -25.96
C ALA A 93 3.36 21.22 -26.56
N ASP A 94 3.82 21.24 -27.80
CA ASP A 94 4.33 20.04 -28.48
C ASP A 94 5.87 19.92 -28.42
N ALA A 95 6.60 21.03 -28.28
CA ALA A 95 8.06 21.05 -28.18
C ALA A 95 8.58 20.47 -26.86
N ASN A 96 7.88 20.75 -25.76
CA ASN A 96 8.28 20.33 -24.41
C ASN A 96 7.54 19.05 -23.98
N ALA A 97 7.70 17.96 -24.72
CA ALA A 97 7.30 16.62 -24.27
C ALA A 97 8.25 16.15 -23.15
N GLU A 98 8.26 16.82 -22.01
CA GLU A 98 8.97 16.29 -20.84
C GLU A 98 8.25 15.02 -20.36
N THR A 99 8.94 13.91 -20.65
CA THR A 99 9.27 12.81 -19.74
C THR A 99 8.39 12.70 -18.51
N MET A 100 7.79 11.53 -18.35
CA MET A 100 7.02 11.10 -17.19
C MET A 100 7.56 11.67 -15.87
N LEU A 101 6.65 12.07 -14.98
CA LEU A 101 6.95 12.51 -13.62
C LEU A 101 8.12 11.69 -13.06
N PRO A 102 9.26 12.30 -12.70
CA PRO A 102 10.45 11.57 -12.31
C PRO A 102 10.28 11.02 -10.89
N PHE A 103 9.39 10.04 -10.74
CA PHE A 103 8.90 9.54 -9.47
C PHE A 103 10.04 9.10 -8.54
N MET A 104 11.09 8.50 -9.10
CA MET A 104 12.27 8.07 -8.35
C MET A 104 13.13 9.23 -7.81
N LYS A 105 12.95 10.46 -8.29
CA LYS A 105 13.65 11.65 -7.74
C LYS A 105 12.98 12.22 -6.49
N PHE A 106 11.73 11.85 -6.19
CA PHE A 106 11.10 12.28 -4.94
C PHE A 106 11.81 11.68 -3.73
N PRO A 107 11.82 12.35 -2.56
CA PRO A 107 12.28 11.73 -1.31
C PRO A 107 11.53 10.42 -1.01
N PRO A 108 12.18 9.43 -0.37
CA PRO A 108 11.56 8.14 -0.03
C PRO A 108 10.24 8.28 0.75
N GLU A 109 10.12 9.31 1.57
CA GLU A 109 8.93 9.60 2.38
C GLU A 109 7.73 9.92 1.49
N ILE A 110 7.94 10.76 0.47
CA ILE A 110 6.91 11.13 -0.51
C ILE A 110 6.54 9.92 -1.36
N ARG A 111 7.52 9.14 -1.83
CA ARG A 111 7.26 7.90 -2.57
C ARG A 111 6.43 6.92 -1.74
N ASN A 112 6.75 6.77 -0.45
CA ASN A 112 6.00 5.92 0.47
C ASN A 112 4.57 6.42 0.72
N MET A 113 4.36 7.73 0.82
CA MET A 113 3.01 8.32 0.86
C MET A 113 2.21 8.00 -0.40
N ILE A 114 2.84 8.09 -1.57
CA ILE A 114 2.22 7.73 -2.85
C ILE A 114 1.88 6.24 -2.88
N TYR A 115 2.80 5.34 -2.51
CA TYR A 115 2.53 3.91 -2.43
C TYR A 115 1.33 3.59 -1.53
N ARG A 116 1.24 4.22 -0.36
CA ARG A 116 0.10 4.07 0.55
C ARG A 116 -1.21 4.57 -0.02
N HIS A 117 -1.17 5.55 -0.93
CA HIS A 117 -2.36 6.01 -1.63
C HIS A 117 -2.87 4.97 -2.63
N TYR A 118 -1.95 4.32 -3.35
CA TYR A 118 -2.29 3.24 -4.30
C TYR A 118 -2.74 1.96 -3.61
N LEU A 119 -2.21 1.67 -2.41
CA LEU A 119 -2.70 0.58 -1.59
C LEU A 119 -4.13 0.90 -1.13
N PRO A 120 -5.15 0.09 -1.48
CA PRO A 120 -6.52 0.45 -1.16
C PRO A 120 -6.68 0.67 0.35
N LYS A 121 -7.23 1.84 0.67
CA LYS A 121 -7.48 2.28 2.04
C LYS A 121 -8.51 1.35 2.70
N PRO A 122 -8.36 1.07 4.00
CA PRO A 122 -9.40 0.41 4.76
C PRO A 122 -10.66 1.29 4.78
N GLY A 123 -11.81 0.70 4.47
CA GLY A 123 -13.09 1.26 4.94
C GLY A 123 -13.86 2.24 4.06
N PHE A 124 -14.00 2.01 2.75
CA PHE A 124 -15.20 2.53 2.07
C PHE A 124 -16.34 1.48 2.02
N TYR A 125 -16.00 0.17 2.08
CA TYR A 125 -16.97 -0.95 2.10
C TYR A 125 -16.44 -2.18 2.86
N GLY A 126 -15.98 -2.03 4.11
CA GLY A 126 -15.68 -3.20 4.98
C GLY A 126 -14.55 -4.14 4.53
N LYS A 127 -13.73 -3.79 3.54
CA LYS A 127 -12.62 -4.63 3.06
C LYS A 127 -11.53 -4.73 4.13
N THR A 128 -11.39 -5.91 4.73
CA THR A 128 -10.38 -6.27 5.72
C THR A 128 -8.96 -6.04 5.19
N LYS A 129 -8.05 -5.53 6.03
CA LYS A 129 -6.60 -5.49 5.76
C LYS A 129 -5.94 -6.88 5.78
N ALA A 130 -6.73 -7.93 6.03
CA ALA A 130 -6.26 -9.30 6.17
C ALA A 130 -5.96 -9.91 4.79
N MET A 131 -4.70 -10.19 4.55
CA MET A 131 -4.18 -10.88 3.37
C MET A 131 -4.04 -12.35 3.69
N TYR A 132 -4.63 -13.20 2.86
CA TYR A 132 -4.55 -14.65 3.00
C TYR A 132 -3.63 -15.22 1.91
N PRO A 133 -2.80 -16.22 2.24
CA PRO A 133 -2.17 -17.07 1.26
C PRO A 133 -3.18 -17.52 0.19
N ALA A 134 -2.78 -17.46 -1.07
CA ALA A 134 -3.67 -17.83 -2.17
C ALA A 134 -3.98 -19.33 -2.16
N ASP A 135 -2.96 -20.14 -1.90
CA ASP A 135 -3.03 -21.60 -1.92
C ASP A 135 -2.27 -22.15 -0.71
N LYS A 136 -2.78 -23.23 -0.09
CA LYS A 136 -2.01 -23.99 0.89
C LYS A 136 -0.82 -24.66 0.20
N LYS A 137 0.39 -24.19 0.48
CA LYS A 137 1.64 -24.76 -0.08
C LYS A 137 2.25 -25.88 0.76
N THR A 138 1.73 -26.11 1.96
CA THR A 138 2.25 -27.13 2.87
C THR A 138 1.40 -28.40 2.82
N THR A 139 2.05 -29.56 2.98
CA THR A 139 1.40 -30.89 3.04
C THR A 139 0.87 -31.22 4.44
N CYS A 140 0.80 -30.25 5.36
CA CYS A 140 0.40 -30.51 6.73
C CYS A 140 -1.10 -30.91 6.82
N ALA A 141 -1.45 -31.75 7.80
CA ALA A 141 -2.84 -32.12 8.07
C ALA A 141 -3.64 -31.06 8.86
N CYS A 142 -3.13 -29.82 8.95
CA CYS A 142 -3.82 -28.75 9.68
C CYS A 142 -5.07 -28.29 8.91
N SER A 143 -6.13 -27.97 9.67
CA SER A 143 -7.36 -27.38 9.13
C SER A 143 -7.02 -26.11 8.35
N HIS A 144 -7.52 -26.04 7.12
CA HIS A 144 -7.35 -24.86 6.28
C HIS A 144 -8.72 -24.23 6.11
N GLU A 145 -8.98 -23.14 6.84
CA GLU A 145 -10.17 -22.36 6.56
C GLU A 145 -9.87 -21.51 5.33
N VAL A 146 -10.62 -21.76 4.27
CA VAL A 146 -10.63 -20.84 3.13
C VAL A 146 -11.74 -19.83 3.42
N PRO A 147 -11.44 -18.54 3.65
CA PRO A 147 -12.50 -17.56 3.86
C PRO A 147 -13.49 -17.59 2.70
N ASN A 148 -14.73 -17.19 2.94
CA ASN A 148 -15.69 -16.96 1.86
C ASN A 148 -15.04 -16.01 0.82
N SER A 149 -15.28 -16.22 -0.47
CA SER A 149 -14.62 -15.51 -1.59
C SER A 149 -14.58 -13.99 -1.41
N TRP A 150 -15.62 -13.40 -0.83
CA TRP A 150 -15.75 -11.97 -0.52
C TRP A 150 -14.78 -11.43 0.54
N GLN A 151 -14.25 -12.29 1.41
CA GLN A 151 -13.28 -11.93 2.45
C GLN A 151 -11.82 -12.19 2.02
N ARG A 152 -11.61 -12.84 0.87
CA ARG A 152 -10.27 -13.12 0.35
C ARG A 152 -9.72 -11.91 -0.40
N LYS A 153 -8.75 -11.24 0.22
CA LYS A 153 -7.66 -10.65 -0.56
C LYS A 153 -6.50 -11.64 -0.58
N THR A 154 -6.32 -12.28 -1.72
CA THR A 154 -5.17 -13.15 -1.94
C THR A 154 -3.95 -12.31 -2.24
N TRP A 155 -2.77 -12.89 -2.01
CA TRP A 155 -1.50 -12.22 -2.32
C TRP A 155 -1.25 -11.99 -3.82
N LYS A 156 -2.18 -12.40 -4.70
CA LYS A 156 -2.12 -12.22 -6.17
C LYS A 156 -3.02 -11.08 -6.67
N SER A 157 -3.44 -10.17 -5.80
CA SER A 157 -4.34 -9.07 -6.17
C SER A 157 -3.72 -8.13 -7.21
N GLU A 158 -4.55 -7.61 -8.13
CA GLU A 158 -4.23 -6.49 -9.04
C GLU A 158 -3.63 -5.27 -8.32
N GLU A 159 -3.83 -5.18 -7.00
CA GLU A 159 -3.17 -4.22 -6.10
C GLU A 159 -1.63 -4.25 -6.18
N LEU A 160 -1.02 -5.31 -6.71
CA LEU A 160 0.43 -5.44 -6.90
C LEU A 160 0.93 -4.94 -8.26
N ALA A 161 0.09 -4.34 -9.11
CA ALA A 161 0.50 -3.86 -10.43
C ALA A 161 1.72 -2.92 -10.38
N LEU A 162 1.82 -2.04 -9.37
CA LEU A 162 2.98 -1.16 -9.17
C LEU A 162 4.29 -1.93 -8.94
N ALA A 163 4.21 -3.12 -8.35
CA ALA A 163 5.36 -3.98 -8.11
C ALA A 163 5.97 -4.54 -9.42
N LEU A 164 5.27 -4.41 -10.55
CA LEU A 164 5.72 -4.91 -11.86
C LEU A 164 6.43 -3.83 -12.70
N VAL A 165 6.39 -2.57 -12.28
CA VAL A 165 6.90 -1.43 -13.08
C VAL A 165 8.42 -1.42 -13.16
N SER A 166 9.10 -1.58 -12.02
CA SER A 166 10.57 -1.65 -11.96
C SER A 166 11.05 -2.35 -10.69
N SER A 167 12.30 -2.81 -10.66
CA SER A 167 12.88 -3.47 -9.48
C SER A 167 12.95 -2.56 -8.26
N ALA A 168 13.29 -1.28 -8.45
CA ALA A 168 13.38 -0.29 -7.39
C ALA A 168 11.99 0.01 -6.80
N VAL A 169 11.00 0.27 -7.67
CA VAL A 169 9.61 0.49 -7.24
C VAL A 169 9.07 -0.75 -6.54
N ARG A 170 9.34 -1.94 -7.06
CA ARG A 170 8.94 -3.21 -6.45
C ARG A 170 9.44 -3.33 -5.02
N GLN A 171 10.71 -3.05 -4.77
CA GLN A 171 11.29 -3.20 -3.44
C GLN A 171 10.64 -2.26 -2.42
N GLU A 172 10.49 -0.98 -2.77
CA GLU A 172 9.88 0.01 -1.87
C GLU A 172 8.38 -0.23 -1.68
N PHE A 173 7.67 -0.52 -2.78
CA PHE A 173 6.23 -0.79 -2.76
C PHE A 173 5.91 -2.06 -1.96
N MET A 174 6.66 -3.15 -2.16
CA MET A 174 6.45 -4.38 -1.39
C MET A 174 6.76 -4.18 0.09
N ALA A 175 7.77 -3.36 0.43
CA ALA A 175 8.03 -3.01 1.82
C ALA A 175 6.84 -2.26 2.45
N ALA A 176 6.25 -1.30 1.75
CA ALA A 176 5.04 -0.61 2.20
C ALA A 176 3.83 -1.57 2.32
N PHE A 177 3.63 -2.43 1.32
CA PHE A 177 2.56 -3.42 1.29
C PHE A 177 2.62 -4.38 2.49
N TYR A 178 3.79 -5.00 2.74
CA TYR A 178 3.96 -5.95 3.83
C TYR A 178 3.82 -5.30 5.22
N ARG A 179 4.19 -4.02 5.33
CA ARG A 179 4.13 -3.27 6.59
C ARG A 179 2.71 -2.88 6.98
N ASP A 180 1.90 -2.45 6.01
CA ASP A 180 0.59 -1.85 6.28
C ASP A 180 -0.57 -2.87 6.27
N ARG A 181 -0.34 -4.08 5.74
CA ARG A 181 -1.32 -5.18 5.72
C ARG A 181 -1.20 -6.09 6.94
N LEU A 182 -2.28 -6.82 7.23
CA LEU A 182 -2.33 -7.91 8.21
C LEU A 182 -2.20 -9.23 7.47
N PHE A 183 -1.19 -10.04 7.78
CA PHE A 183 -1.03 -11.35 7.16
C PHE A 183 -1.67 -12.41 8.04
N PHE A 184 -2.63 -13.13 7.46
CA PHE A 184 -3.31 -14.22 8.15
C PHE A 184 -2.75 -15.56 7.70
N PHE A 185 -2.34 -16.41 8.64
CA PHE A 185 -1.92 -17.79 8.36
C PHE A 185 -2.88 -18.80 8.99
N ASN A 186 -3.28 -19.81 8.21
CA ASN A 186 -4.23 -20.83 8.67
C ASN A 186 -3.62 -21.85 9.63
N CYS A 187 -2.30 -21.93 9.71
CA CYS A 187 -1.59 -22.77 10.67
C CYS A 187 -0.13 -22.30 10.82
N THR A 188 0.58 -22.82 11.83
CA THR A 188 2.00 -22.48 12.02
C THR A 188 2.90 -23.06 10.94
N CYS A 189 2.51 -24.17 10.30
CA CYS A 189 3.25 -24.72 9.16
C CYS A 189 3.25 -23.80 7.95
N GLU A 190 2.10 -23.21 7.64
CA GLU A 190 1.98 -22.27 6.52
C GLU A 190 2.75 -20.98 6.82
N MET A 191 2.66 -20.49 8.07
CA MET A 191 3.46 -19.35 8.52
C MET A 191 4.96 -19.61 8.40
N GLU A 192 5.44 -20.78 8.84
CA GLU A 192 6.84 -21.19 8.70
C GLU A 192 7.25 -21.16 7.23
N HIS A 193 6.52 -21.87 6.36
CA HIS A 193 6.84 -21.96 4.93
C HIS A 193 6.98 -20.58 4.27
N TYR A 194 6.04 -19.67 4.54
CA TYR A 194 6.08 -18.35 3.91
C TYR A 194 7.14 -17.43 4.49
N LEU A 195 7.42 -17.52 5.80
CA LEU A 195 8.49 -16.74 6.42
C LEU A 195 9.90 -17.29 6.09
N SER A 196 10.01 -18.58 5.75
CA SER A 196 11.28 -19.18 5.33
C SER A 196 11.56 -18.97 3.83
N THR A 197 10.54 -19.01 2.98
CA THR A 197 10.69 -18.88 1.52
C THR A 197 10.62 -17.43 1.01
N ASN A 198 9.92 -16.53 1.71
CA ASN A 198 9.73 -15.15 1.26
C ASN A 198 10.48 -14.14 2.15
N ASP A 199 11.71 -13.83 1.75
CA ASP A 199 12.56 -12.85 2.43
C ASP A 199 11.95 -11.45 2.51
N ALA A 200 11.26 -11.03 1.44
CA ALA A 200 10.65 -9.70 1.40
C ALA A 200 9.51 -9.57 2.43
N LEU A 201 8.70 -10.62 2.59
CA LEU A 201 7.69 -10.71 3.63
C LEU A 201 8.35 -10.70 5.01
N ARG A 202 9.31 -11.60 5.28
CA ARG A 202 9.97 -11.70 6.59
C ARG A 202 10.60 -10.37 7.04
N ARG A 203 11.27 -9.66 6.13
CA ARG A 203 11.94 -8.38 6.45
C ARG A 203 10.96 -7.25 6.72
N ASN A 204 9.79 -7.23 6.09
CA ASN A 204 8.91 -6.05 6.07
C ASN A 204 7.56 -6.23 6.77
N VAL A 205 7.18 -7.46 7.11
CA VAL A 205 5.87 -7.75 7.71
C VAL A 205 5.67 -6.98 9.02
N GLY A 206 4.56 -6.22 9.07
CA GLY A 206 4.23 -5.40 10.23
C GLY A 206 3.24 -6.06 11.19
N ASN A 207 2.30 -6.85 10.68
CA ASN A 207 1.19 -7.40 11.44
C ASN A 207 0.90 -8.83 11.02
N ILE A 208 0.87 -9.75 11.97
CA ILE A 208 0.58 -11.17 11.72
C ILE A 208 -0.57 -11.63 12.62
N LYS A 209 -1.49 -12.40 12.04
CA LYS A 209 -2.51 -13.18 12.73
C LYS A 209 -2.38 -14.63 12.30
N PHE A 210 -2.38 -15.58 13.22
CA PHE A 210 -2.24 -16.99 12.84
C PHE A 210 -3.01 -17.92 13.76
N HIS A 211 -3.44 -19.05 13.20
CA HIS A 211 -3.99 -20.16 13.98
C HIS A 211 -2.83 -21.00 14.53
N TRP A 212 -2.75 -21.08 15.86
CA TRP A 212 -1.71 -21.85 16.53
C TRP A 212 -2.05 -23.34 16.46
N CYS A 213 -1.67 -23.98 15.36
CA CYS A 213 -1.75 -25.43 15.21
C CYS A 213 -0.69 -25.93 14.21
N GLY A 214 -0.23 -27.15 14.41
CA GLY A 214 0.67 -27.84 13.50
C GLY A 214 2.05 -28.16 14.10
N PRO A 215 2.77 -29.12 13.51
CA PRO A 215 4.06 -29.59 14.03
C PRO A 215 5.20 -28.57 13.90
N GLN A 216 5.04 -27.53 13.08
CA GLN A 216 6.10 -26.55 12.81
C GLN A 216 6.05 -25.32 13.74
N ALA A 217 5.27 -25.36 14.83
CA ALA A 217 5.09 -24.20 15.72
C ALA A 217 6.40 -23.63 16.26
N VAL A 218 7.31 -24.49 16.74
CA VAL A 218 8.64 -24.10 17.26
C VAL A 218 9.43 -23.31 16.22
N THR A 219 9.58 -23.87 15.01
CA THR A 219 10.34 -23.25 13.92
C THR A 219 9.69 -21.94 13.46
N ALA A 220 8.37 -21.93 13.35
CA ALA A 220 7.61 -20.75 12.95
C ALA A 220 7.83 -19.58 13.93
N PHE A 221 7.81 -19.85 15.24
CA PHE A 221 8.01 -18.81 16.26
C PHE A 221 9.47 -18.32 16.31
N LYS A 222 10.45 -19.21 16.10
CA LYS A 222 11.84 -18.80 15.91
C LYS A 222 12.02 -17.88 14.69
N LEU A 223 11.26 -18.10 13.62
CA LEU A 223 11.23 -17.19 12.47
C LEU A 223 10.55 -15.84 12.78
N LEU A 224 9.51 -15.81 13.63
CA LEU A 224 8.90 -14.55 14.08
C LEU A 224 9.89 -13.65 14.80
N LYS A 225 10.80 -14.22 15.60
CA LYS A 225 11.90 -13.46 16.25
C LYS A 225 12.83 -12.79 15.23
N ARG A 226 12.93 -13.36 14.02
CA ARG A 226 13.72 -12.84 12.89
C ARG A 226 12.96 -11.85 12.01
N CYS A 227 11.74 -11.44 12.37
CA CYS A 227 10.97 -10.41 11.68
C CYS A 227 11.19 -9.04 12.37
N PRO A 228 12.11 -8.19 11.88
CA PRO A 228 12.52 -6.97 12.60
C PRO A 228 11.41 -5.92 12.71
N ASN A 229 10.52 -5.87 11.71
CA ASN A 229 9.47 -4.86 11.58
C ASN A 229 8.11 -5.28 12.15
N LEU A 230 8.02 -6.48 12.73
CA LEU A 230 6.78 -7.03 13.25
C LEU A 230 6.37 -6.31 14.54
N ARG A 231 5.20 -5.67 14.53
CA ARG A 231 4.69 -4.82 15.63
C ARG A 231 3.42 -5.36 16.25
N SER A 232 2.60 -6.09 15.49
CA SER A 232 1.33 -6.64 15.96
C SER A 232 1.29 -8.15 15.76
N LEU A 233 0.94 -8.87 16.83
CA LEU A 233 0.76 -10.32 16.81
C LEU A 233 -0.62 -10.70 17.36
N THR A 234 -1.38 -11.48 16.58
CA THR A 234 -2.64 -12.08 17.02
C THR A 234 -2.53 -13.60 16.95
N VAL A 235 -2.57 -14.24 18.12
CA VAL A 235 -2.52 -15.71 18.25
C VAL A 235 -3.94 -16.24 18.36
N MET A 236 -4.28 -17.28 17.59
CA MET A 236 -5.57 -17.94 17.74
C MET A 236 -5.37 -19.37 18.24
N PRO A 237 -5.59 -19.67 19.54
CA PRO A 237 -5.62 -21.03 20.01
C PRO A 237 -6.95 -21.72 19.65
N SER A 238 -6.92 -23.04 19.55
CA SER A 238 -8.11 -23.89 19.40
C SER A 238 -7.89 -25.26 20.05
N MET A 239 -8.86 -26.15 19.96
CA MET A 239 -8.67 -27.55 20.37
C MET A 239 -7.55 -28.24 19.57
N ALA A 240 -7.30 -27.83 18.32
CA ALA A 240 -6.21 -28.35 17.51
C ALA A 240 -4.80 -27.95 18.00
N THR A 241 -4.70 -26.88 18.81
CA THR A 241 -3.41 -26.38 19.33
C THR A 241 -2.67 -27.43 20.14
N THR A 242 -3.36 -28.19 20.99
CA THR A 242 -2.74 -29.22 21.83
C THR A 242 -2.76 -30.61 21.20
N ARG A 243 -3.04 -30.74 19.90
CA ARG A 243 -2.76 -31.99 19.17
C ARG A 243 -1.25 -32.24 19.10
N TRP A 244 -0.48 -31.15 19.06
CA TRP A 244 0.97 -31.16 19.09
C TRP A 244 1.39 -30.57 20.43
N VAL A 245 2.13 -31.35 21.20
CA VAL A 245 2.52 -31.01 22.57
C VAL A 245 4.04 -31.00 22.71
N THR A 246 4.54 -30.31 23.73
CA THR A 246 5.97 -30.26 24.03
C THR A 246 6.55 -31.66 24.30
N LYS A 247 7.86 -31.84 24.08
CA LYS A 247 8.55 -33.11 24.39
C LYS A 247 8.35 -33.53 25.85
N ARG A 248 8.35 -32.56 26.77
CA ARG A 248 8.07 -32.76 28.21
C ARG A 248 6.70 -33.42 28.41
N GLN A 249 5.64 -32.87 27.79
CA GLN A 249 4.30 -33.42 27.93
C GLN A 249 4.13 -34.78 27.24
N GLN A 250 4.80 -35.01 26.11
CA GLN A 250 4.82 -36.33 25.46
C GLN A 250 5.43 -37.40 26.38
N LEU A 251 6.50 -37.05 27.11
CA LEU A 251 7.13 -37.95 28.07
C LEU A 251 6.18 -38.23 29.25
N TYR A 252 5.60 -37.19 29.85
CA TYR A 252 4.70 -37.34 30.99
C TYR A 252 3.43 -38.11 30.65
N GLY A 253 2.89 -37.93 29.44
CA GLY A 253 1.72 -38.69 28.97
C GLY A 253 1.93 -40.20 28.91
N LYS A 254 3.18 -40.69 28.85
CA LYS A 254 3.49 -42.13 28.90
C LYS A 254 3.31 -42.74 30.29
N PHE A 255 3.51 -41.94 31.34
CA PHE A 255 3.53 -42.40 32.73
C PHE A 255 2.31 -41.91 33.53
N PHE A 256 1.73 -40.76 33.16
CA PHE A 256 0.63 -40.11 33.86
C PHE A 256 -0.60 -39.99 32.96
N THR A 257 -1.32 -41.11 32.77
CA THR A 257 -2.46 -41.25 31.84
C THR A 257 -3.67 -40.35 32.18
N GLN A 258 -3.81 -39.94 33.45
CA GLN A 258 -4.85 -38.97 33.84
C GLN A 258 -4.52 -37.54 33.39
N SER A 259 -3.24 -37.19 33.30
CA SER A 259 -2.79 -35.86 32.83
C SER A 259 -2.95 -35.67 31.32
N SER A 260 -3.12 -36.76 30.55
CA SER A 260 -3.36 -36.71 29.10
C SER A 260 -4.81 -36.47 28.69
N LEU A 261 -5.78 -36.53 29.61
CA LEU A 261 -7.20 -36.37 29.28
C LEU A 261 -7.57 -34.95 28.84
N ARG A 262 -6.86 -33.93 29.36
CA ARG A 262 -7.06 -32.53 28.99
C ARG A 262 -5.72 -31.79 28.98
N THR A 263 -5.01 -31.89 27.86
CA THR A 263 -3.76 -31.14 27.69
C THR A 263 -4.03 -29.63 27.72
N ARG A 264 -3.31 -28.95 28.61
CA ARG A 264 -3.38 -27.50 28.80
C ARG A 264 -2.67 -26.77 27.65
N LEU A 265 -3.05 -25.51 27.41
CA LEU A 265 -2.36 -24.66 26.42
C LEU A 265 -0.88 -24.43 26.77
N THR A 266 -0.52 -24.46 28.05
CA THR A 266 0.85 -24.36 28.54
C THR A 266 1.75 -25.53 28.14
N ASP A 267 1.17 -26.61 27.64
CA ASP A 267 1.91 -27.79 27.17
C ASP A 267 1.83 -27.94 25.64
N ALA A 268 1.22 -26.97 24.95
CA ALA A 268 1.16 -26.95 23.50
C ALA A 268 2.53 -26.70 22.88
N LEU A 269 2.79 -27.34 21.74
CA LEU A 269 4.05 -27.20 21.04
C LEU A 269 4.31 -25.74 20.62
N GLY A 270 5.50 -25.23 20.93
CA GLY A 270 5.91 -23.86 20.62
C GLY A 270 5.60 -22.84 21.71
N ILE A 271 4.96 -23.21 22.82
CA ILE A 271 4.63 -22.25 23.88
C ILE A 271 5.88 -21.55 24.42
N ASP A 272 6.96 -22.31 24.66
CA ASP A 272 8.23 -21.80 25.20
C ASP A 272 8.83 -20.75 24.25
N GLU A 273 8.91 -21.07 22.95
CA GLU A 273 9.40 -20.11 21.95
C GLU A 273 8.46 -18.92 21.75
N LEU A 274 7.15 -19.10 21.95
CA LEU A 274 6.16 -18.02 21.82
C LEU A 274 6.31 -17.01 22.95
N VAL A 275 6.49 -17.47 24.19
CA VAL A 275 6.65 -16.60 25.36
C VAL A 275 8.04 -15.99 25.48
N GLU A 276 9.01 -16.41 24.66
CA GLU A 276 10.34 -15.77 24.50
C GLU A 276 10.33 -14.58 23.52
N LEU A 277 9.25 -14.39 22.76
CA LEU A 277 9.12 -13.27 21.83
C LEU A 277 9.02 -11.93 22.60
N ARG A 278 9.66 -10.87 22.09
CA ARG A 278 9.74 -9.54 22.74
C ARG A 278 9.61 -8.40 21.73
N GLY A 279 9.22 -7.21 22.21
CA GLY A 279 9.20 -5.95 21.45
C GLY A 279 7.96 -5.71 20.59
N TYR A 280 6.81 -6.31 20.93
CA TYR A 280 5.56 -6.14 20.18
C TYR A 280 4.73 -5.00 20.74
N LYS A 281 4.22 -4.12 19.87
CA LYS A 281 3.34 -2.99 20.28
C LYS A 281 1.93 -3.47 20.61
N SER A 282 1.40 -4.40 19.82
CA SER A 282 0.05 -4.93 19.95
C SER A 282 0.09 -6.45 19.99
N VAL A 283 -0.54 -7.03 21.01
CA VAL A 283 -0.56 -8.48 21.23
C VAL A 283 -1.97 -8.85 21.64
N SER A 284 -2.50 -9.92 21.05
CA SER A 284 -3.84 -10.42 21.34
C SER A 284 -3.92 -11.93 21.16
N ALA A 285 -4.64 -12.60 22.05
CA ALA A 285 -5.16 -13.94 21.83
C ALA A 285 -6.66 -13.85 21.52
N VAL A 286 -7.10 -14.46 20.42
CA VAL A 286 -8.53 -14.48 20.04
C VAL A 286 -8.96 -15.89 19.65
N HIS A 287 -10.23 -16.24 19.89
CA HIS A 287 -10.75 -17.52 19.46
C HIS A 287 -10.67 -17.67 17.93
N CYS A 288 -10.41 -18.89 17.47
CA CYS A 288 -10.63 -19.22 16.08
C CYS A 288 -12.13 -19.14 15.71
N GLY A 289 -12.41 -18.94 14.43
CA GLY A 289 -13.76 -19.10 13.90
C GLY A 289 -14.26 -20.52 14.19
N THR A 290 -15.56 -20.67 14.49
CA THR A 290 -16.17 -21.98 14.77
C THR A 290 -16.07 -22.94 13.58
N ARG A 291 -15.94 -22.40 12.36
CA ARG A 291 -15.72 -23.16 11.12
C ARG A 291 -14.29 -23.70 10.99
N VAL A 292 -13.30 -23.10 11.65
CA VAL A 292 -11.89 -23.54 11.60
C VAL A 292 -11.68 -24.75 12.51
N SER A 293 -12.12 -24.62 13.76
CA SER A 293 -11.83 -25.57 14.82
C SER A 293 -12.70 -25.28 16.03
N PHE A 294 -12.81 -26.26 16.94
CA PHE A 294 -13.46 -26.06 18.22
C PHE A 294 -12.68 -25.06 19.06
N ARG A 295 -13.41 -24.11 19.64
CA ARG A 295 -12.87 -23.07 20.52
C ARG A 295 -12.38 -23.67 21.82
N ARG A 296 -11.40 -23.01 22.43
CA ARG A 296 -11.02 -23.25 23.83
C ARG A 296 -12.03 -22.60 24.77
N THR A 297 -11.88 -22.85 26.06
CA THR A 297 -12.67 -22.10 27.05
C THR A 297 -12.28 -20.62 27.03
N ASN A 298 -13.20 -19.74 27.47
CA ASN A 298 -12.92 -18.31 27.56
C ASN A 298 -11.85 -18.00 28.61
N GLU A 299 -11.81 -18.79 29.68
CA GLU A 299 -10.79 -18.68 30.73
C GLU A 299 -9.39 -18.99 30.19
N GLU A 300 -9.20 -20.12 29.48
CA GLU A 300 -7.93 -20.43 28.83
C GLU A 300 -7.49 -19.34 27.85
N LEU A 301 -8.43 -18.76 27.09
CA LEU A 301 -8.12 -17.67 26.17
C LEU A 301 -7.69 -16.40 26.90
N ALA A 302 -8.40 -16.02 27.96
CA ALA A 302 -8.09 -14.83 28.77
C ALA A 302 -6.73 -14.97 29.46
N ASN A 303 -6.44 -16.16 30.00
CA ASN A 303 -5.15 -16.47 30.63
C ASN A 303 -4.00 -16.43 29.61
N LEU A 304 -4.19 -17.00 28.42
CA LEU A 304 -3.21 -16.89 27.34
C LEU A 304 -3.02 -15.44 26.91
N HIS A 305 -4.10 -14.67 26.76
CA HIS A 305 -4.03 -13.26 26.41
C HIS A 305 -3.20 -12.47 27.44
N ALA A 306 -3.48 -12.66 28.73
CA ALA A 306 -2.75 -12.02 29.81
C ALA A 306 -1.25 -12.38 29.80
N LEU A 307 -0.93 -13.68 29.65
CA LEU A 307 0.45 -14.17 29.53
C LEU A 307 1.18 -13.55 28.34
N LEU A 308 0.55 -13.52 27.16
CA LEU A 308 1.19 -12.96 25.97
C LEU A 308 1.37 -11.45 26.09
N VAL A 309 0.42 -10.73 26.67
CA VAL A 309 0.55 -9.28 26.88
C VAL A 309 1.67 -8.96 27.87
N SER A 310 1.81 -9.73 28.95
CA SER A 310 2.85 -9.49 29.96
C SER A 310 4.25 -9.81 29.45
N THR A 311 4.39 -10.79 28.55
CA THR A 311 5.70 -11.25 28.05
C THR A 311 6.12 -10.57 26.75
N LEU A 312 5.24 -10.48 25.74
CA LEU A 312 5.64 -10.03 24.40
C LEU A 312 5.79 -8.51 24.26
N LYS A 313 5.17 -7.73 25.13
CA LYS A 313 5.30 -6.26 25.13
C LYS A 313 6.58 -5.75 25.78
N GLN A 314 7.30 -6.61 26.50
CA GLN A 314 8.60 -6.27 27.08
C GLN A 314 9.61 -5.92 25.98
N ASP A 315 10.55 -5.04 26.30
CA ASP A 315 11.60 -4.62 25.36
C ASP A 315 12.52 -5.79 24.99
N LYS A 316 13.11 -5.70 23.79
CA LYS A 316 14.00 -6.76 23.26
C LYS A 316 15.31 -6.91 24.04
N GLU A 317 15.65 -5.94 24.89
CA GLU A 317 16.92 -5.83 25.61
C GLU A 317 16.81 -6.08 27.11
N ALA A 318 15.65 -6.49 27.63
CA ALA A 318 15.54 -6.94 29.02
C ALA A 318 16.14 -8.35 29.17
N GLY A 319 17.46 -8.45 29.02
CA GLY A 319 18.23 -9.51 29.66
C GLY A 319 18.08 -9.32 31.17
N TYR A 320 17.87 -10.42 31.89
CA TYR A 320 17.88 -10.43 33.35
C TYR A 320 19.10 -9.66 33.84
N GLY A 321 18.87 -8.56 34.57
CA GLY A 321 19.85 -8.15 35.57
C GLY A 321 20.01 -9.36 36.49
N GLU A 322 21.24 -9.82 36.62
CA GLU A 322 21.62 -10.73 37.68
C GLU A 322 21.10 -10.11 38.97
N ASP A 323 20.11 -10.74 39.60
CA ASP A 323 19.77 -10.43 40.97
C ASP A 323 20.99 -10.85 41.79
N GLU A 324 21.90 -9.90 42.03
CA GLU A 324 22.78 -9.90 43.18
C GLU A 324 21.88 -10.04 44.42
N VAL A 325 21.80 -11.26 44.94
CA VAL A 325 21.48 -11.47 46.34
C VAL A 325 22.82 -11.66 47.04
N GLU A 326 23.29 -10.54 47.59
CA GLU A 326 24.34 -10.46 48.61
C GLU A 326 24.03 -11.41 49.79
N ASP A 327 25.13 -11.84 50.42
CA ASP A 327 25.29 -12.83 51.51
C ASP A 327 24.18 -12.94 52.58
#